data_AF-A0A936UIL0-F1
#
_entry.id   AF-A0A936UIL0-F1
#
_cell.length_a   1.000
_cell.length_b   1.000
_cell.length_c   1.000
_cell.angle_alpha   90.00
_cell.angle_beta   90.00
_cell.angle_gamma   90.00
#
_symmetry.space_group_name_H-M   'P 1'
#
loop_
_entity.id
_entity.type
_entity.pdbx_description
1 polymer ?
#
loop_
_entity_poly.entity_id
_entity_poly.type
_entity_poly.pdbx_seq_one_letter_code
_entity_poly.pdbx_strand_id
1 'polypeptide(L)'
;MSETPSYKIFSKNFIITFILLFTSNFCYSQKDAIYDNYEVWDAHYHFINYIQEGNTIQDVLELMGDKVGRCTLFGLPLQQMWSYGNSGNEAPKYYLDTDAPLYYYSFTDAYTAMQYLSLTEEQKKRIDPMIIGFNPADMYAAEHINRVLQTFPGVFTGIGEFSIHKEFVSAKVAGEVASLLNPALDSIFSFCAETGLVSILHNDIDKPFPKSYTLSYVTDLTNVFRRHPDASIIWAHIGVGRIVNPLKDMAKVIRDMCEDPTLSHVNFDISWDEVAKYILKNDTSLQLTANLINDYPDRFLYGSDNVASPDQKTFLSVYNLYQPLWDKLTPEAREKIKKGNYRRLFDNAKAKVREWEKANPK
;
A
#
# COMPACT_ATOMS: atom_id res chain seq x y z
N MET A 1 12.94 62.94 44.20
CA MET A 1 12.03 62.95 45.38
C MET A 1 10.90 63.90 45.03
N SER A 2 9.62 63.62 45.10
CA SER A 2 8.84 62.44 45.48
C SER A 2 7.40 62.94 45.35
N GLU A 3 6.58 62.39 44.48
CA GLU A 3 5.13 62.62 44.58
C GLU A 3 4.41 61.30 44.32
N THR A 4 3.98 60.68 45.40
CA THR A 4 2.77 59.88 45.43
C THR A 4 1.58 60.80 45.72
N PRO A 5 0.41 60.48 45.16
CA PRO A 5 -0.73 60.38 46.06
C PRO A 5 -1.54 59.09 45.89
N SER A 6 -2.11 58.72 47.02
CA SER A 6 -2.89 57.52 47.32
C SER A 6 -4.36 57.66 46.92
N TYR A 7 -4.86 56.59 46.29
CA TYR A 7 -6.19 55.95 46.38
C TYR A 7 -7.47 56.77 46.50
N LYS A 8 -8.43 56.46 45.59
CA LYS A 8 -9.84 56.27 45.93
C LYS A 8 -10.43 55.11 45.12
N ILE A 9 -10.96 54.14 45.86
CA ILE A 9 -11.69 52.97 45.39
C ILE A 9 -13.11 53.41 45.00
N PHE A 10 -13.56 53.02 43.82
CA PHE A 10 -14.98 52.94 43.48
C PHE A 10 -15.28 51.59 42.85
N SER A 11 -16.07 50.80 43.56
CA SER A 11 -16.67 49.55 43.12
C SER A 11 -17.67 49.80 42.00
N LYS A 12 -17.48 49.17 40.84
CA LYS A 12 -18.54 48.94 39.86
C LYS A 12 -18.54 47.46 39.48
N ASN A 13 -19.66 46.81 39.81
CA ASN A 13 -20.03 45.48 39.36
C ASN A 13 -19.98 45.43 37.83
N PHE A 14 -19.08 44.61 37.28
CA PHE A 14 -19.15 44.18 35.88
C PHE A 14 -19.48 42.68 35.89
N ILE A 15 -20.73 42.38 35.55
CA ILE A 15 -21.14 41.03 35.18
C ILE A 15 -20.49 40.75 33.83
N ILE A 16 -19.45 39.92 33.83
CA ILE A 16 -18.84 39.41 32.60
C ILE A 16 -19.65 38.19 32.18
N THR A 17 -20.57 38.40 31.24
CA THR A 17 -21.22 37.30 30.51
C THR A 17 -20.19 36.64 29.61
N PHE A 18 -19.70 35.47 30.00
CA PHE A 18 -18.90 34.61 29.12
C PHE A 18 -19.84 34.02 28.05
N ILE A 19 -19.85 34.63 26.86
CA ILE A 19 -20.40 33.99 25.66
C ILE A 19 -19.33 33.00 25.19
N LEU A 20 -19.49 31.73 25.58
CA LEU A 20 -18.80 30.60 24.94
C LEU A 20 -19.35 30.46 23.52
N LEU A 21 -18.70 31.11 22.56
CA LEU A 21 -18.83 30.78 21.15
C LEU A 21 -18.23 29.37 20.95
N PHE A 22 -19.07 28.35 21.09
CA PHE A 22 -18.81 27.06 20.46
C PHE A 22 -18.83 27.29 18.95
N THR A 23 -17.69 27.62 18.37
CA THR A 23 -17.48 27.42 16.93
C THR A 23 -17.41 25.91 16.73
N SER A 24 -18.56 25.30 16.52
CA SER A 24 -18.63 24.00 15.89
C SER A 24 -17.93 24.13 14.54
N ASN A 25 -16.68 23.67 14.46
CA ASN A 25 -16.00 23.39 13.20
C ASN A 25 -16.72 22.20 12.55
N PHE A 26 -17.94 22.43 12.07
CA PHE A 26 -18.47 21.66 10.96
C PHE A 26 -17.67 22.11 9.74
N CYS A 27 -16.49 21.51 9.56
CA CYS A 27 -15.94 21.34 8.22
C CYS A 27 -16.96 20.48 7.47
N TYR A 28 -17.94 21.14 6.84
CA TYR A 28 -18.60 20.57 5.68
C TYR A 28 -17.48 20.40 4.66
N SER A 29 -16.93 19.19 4.59
CA SER A 29 -16.00 18.77 3.54
C SER A 29 -16.62 19.22 2.22
N GLN A 30 -15.95 20.17 1.55
CA GLN A 30 -16.27 20.49 0.18
C GLN A 30 -16.10 19.17 -0.57
N LYS A 31 -17.21 18.55 -0.97
CA LYS A 31 -17.19 17.36 -1.81
C LYS A 31 -16.33 17.68 -3.01
N ASP A 32 -15.11 17.19 -3.02
CA ASP A 32 -14.25 17.20 -4.20
C ASP A 32 -14.99 16.39 -5.26
N ALA A 33 -15.65 17.06 -6.20
CA ALA A 33 -16.45 16.43 -7.24
C ALA A 33 -15.66 15.41 -8.10
N ILE A 34 -14.32 15.49 -8.06
CA ILE A 34 -13.41 14.52 -8.67
C ILE A 34 -13.46 13.17 -7.93
N TYR A 35 -13.64 13.13 -6.61
CA TYR A 35 -13.48 11.90 -5.81
C TYR A 35 -14.77 11.09 -5.63
N ASP A 36 -15.95 11.71 -5.74
CA ASP A 36 -17.25 11.05 -5.53
C ASP A 36 -17.74 10.27 -6.77
N ASN A 37 -17.20 10.53 -7.97
CA ASN A 37 -17.74 10.00 -9.23
C ASN A 37 -17.14 8.67 -9.69
N TYR A 38 -16.13 8.16 -8.98
CA TYR A 38 -15.46 6.91 -9.35
C TYR A 38 -16.00 5.73 -8.55
N GLU A 39 -15.94 4.55 -9.18
CA GLU A 39 -16.39 3.32 -8.56
C GLU A 39 -15.40 2.81 -7.52
N VAL A 40 -14.09 2.88 -7.79
CA VAL A 40 -13.04 2.28 -6.94
C VAL A 40 -11.70 2.97 -7.13
N TRP A 41 -10.81 2.91 -6.14
CA TRP A 41 -9.42 3.33 -6.22
C TRP A 41 -8.54 2.11 -6.00
N ASP A 42 -7.57 1.89 -6.88
CA ASP A 42 -6.78 0.65 -6.93
C ASP A 42 -5.46 0.83 -6.18
N ALA A 43 -5.34 0.26 -4.99
CA ALA A 43 -4.14 0.35 -4.15
C ALA A 43 -2.96 -0.50 -4.66
N HIS A 44 -3.14 -1.33 -5.69
CA HIS A 44 -2.14 -2.33 -6.09
C HIS A 44 -2.26 -2.68 -7.57
N TYR A 45 -1.40 -2.07 -8.41
CA TYR A 45 -1.36 -2.36 -9.83
C TYR A 45 0.07 -2.39 -10.38
N HIS A 46 0.39 -3.45 -11.13
CA HIS A 46 1.67 -3.64 -11.80
C HIS A 46 1.54 -3.31 -13.28
N PHE A 47 2.04 -2.16 -13.71
CA PHE A 47 1.85 -1.70 -15.10
C PHE A 47 2.80 -2.36 -16.11
N ILE A 48 3.84 -3.05 -15.63
CA ILE A 48 4.81 -3.81 -16.43
C ILE A 48 5.04 -5.21 -15.84
N ASN A 49 5.48 -6.14 -16.68
CA ASN A 49 5.66 -7.56 -16.36
C ASN A 49 7.10 -7.88 -15.89
N TYR A 50 7.42 -9.17 -15.72
CA TYR A 50 8.72 -9.61 -15.18
C TYR A 50 9.90 -9.42 -16.13
N ILE A 51 9.69 -8.98 -17.38
CA ILE A 51 10.75 -8.49 -18.27
C ILE A 51 10.69 -6.97 -18.45
N GLN A 52 9.94 -6.28 -17.57
CA GLN A 52 9.80 -4.83 -17.51
C GLN A 52 9.12 -4.24 -18.77
N GLU A 53 8.29 -5.03 -19.45
CA GLU A 53 7.46 -4.61 -20.58
C GLU A 53 5.98 -4.55 -20.17
N GLY A 54 5.22 -3.60 -20.72
CA GLY A 54 3.80 -3.48 -20.43
C GLY A 54 3.22 -2.15 -20.87
N ASN A 55 2.28 -1.65 -20.08
CA ASN A 55 1.60 -0.38 -20.32
C ASN A 55 2.54 0.82 -20.11
N THR A 56 2.27 1.92 -20.79
CA THR A 56 2.71 3.24 -20.35
C THR A 56 1.77 3.79 -19.27
N ILE A 57 2.18 4.80 -18.49
CA ILE A 57 1.27 5.42 -17.51
C ILE A 57 0.08 6.11 -18.20
N GLN A 58 0.25 6.57 -19.44
CA GLN A 58 -0.85 7.06 -20.27
C GLN A 58 -1.86 5.95 -20.58
N ASP A 59 -1.40 4.75 -20.98
CA ASP A 59 -2.29 3.61 -21.17
C ASP A 59 -3.02 3.26 -19.86
N VAL A 60 -2.35 3.32 -18.70
CA VAL A 60 -3.00 3.09 -17.40
C VAL A 60 -4.12 4.10 -17.15
N LEU A 61 -3.91 5.38 -17.45
CA LEU A 61 -4.96 6.41 -17.31
C LEU A 61 -6.17 6.14 -18.21
N GLU A 62 -5.95 5.62 -19.41
CA GLU A 62 -7.01 5.19 -20.33
C GLU A 62 -7.75 3.95 -19.79
N LEU A 63 -7.02 2.95 -19.29
CA LEU A 63 -7.57 1.76 -18.64
C LEU A 63 -8.42 2.12 -17.41
N MET A 64 -7.96 3.06 -16.58
CA MET A 64 -8.71 3.57 -15.43
C MET A 64 -10.03 4.22 -15.85
N GLY A 65 -10.06 4.90 -17.00
CA GLY A 65 -11.25 5.54 -17.57
C GLY A 65 -12.01 6.41 -16.58
N ASP A 66 -13.34 6.32 -16.59
CA ASP A 66 -14.27 6.97 -15.66
C ASP A 66 -14.62 6.11 -14.44
N LYS A 67 -14.01 4.92 -14.30
CA LYS A 67 -14.33 3.95 -13.25
C LYS A 67 -13.39 4.01 -12.08
N VAL A 68 -12.08 4.13 -12.33
CA VAL A 68 -11.06 4.04 -11.28
C VAL A 68 -10.51 5.41 -10.94
N GLY A 69 -10.73 5.94 -9.75
CA GLY A 69 -10.38 7.34 -9.46
C GLY A 69 -8.89 7.59 -9.37
N ARG A 70 -8.20 6.76 -8.56
CA ARG A 70 -6.76 6.78 -8.35
C ARG A 70 -6.19 5.37 -8.39
N CYS A 71 -4.93 5.28 -8.78
CA CYS A 71 -4.21 4.03 -8.88
C CYS A 71 -2.81 4.20 -8.29
N THR A 72 -2.45 3.29 -7.38
CA THR A 72 -1.06 3.11 -6.96
C THR A 72 -0.35 2.31 -8.04
N LEU A 73 0.80 2.82 -8.49
CA LEU A 73 1.47 2.30 -9.68
C LEU A 73 2.92 1.98 -9.38
N PHE A 74 3.29 0.72 -9.62
CA PHE A 74 4.66 0.24 -9.52
C PHE A 74 4.97 -0.79 -10.59
N GLY A 75 6.26 -0.91 -10.92
CA GLY A 75 6.73 -2.01 -11.76
C GLY A 75 6.72 -3.33 -11.00
N LEU A 76 7.67 -4.22 -11.31
CA LEU A 76 7.97 -5.38 -10.49
C LEU A 76 9.39 -5.25 -9.95
N PRO A 77 9.63 -5.57 -8.67
CA PRO A 77 10.95 -5.37 -8.03
C PRO A 77 12.02 -6.22 -8.69
N LEU A 78 11.62 -7.40 -9.17
CA LEU A 78 12.47 -8.43 -9.73
C LEU A 78 12.23 -8.57 -11.23
N GLN A 79 13.31 -8.61 -11.99
CA GLN A 79 13.28 -9.02 -13.39
C GLN A 79 13.62 -10.50 -13.50
N GLN A 80 12.86 -11.20 -14.32
CA GLN A 80 13.11 -12.59 -14.71
C GLN A 80 14.26 -12.63 -15.70
N MET A 81 15.34 -13.32 -15.33
CA MET A 81 16.45 -13.55 -16.24
C MET A 81 15.95 -14.37 -17.44
N TRP A 82 16.20 -13.88 -18.65
CA TRP A 82 15.99 -14.65 -19.87
C TRP A 82 17.22 -15.51 -20.14
N SER A 83 17.16 -16.76 -19.69
CA SER A 83 18.17 -17.78 -20.01
C SER A 83 17.78 -18.50 -21.28
N TYR A 84 18.54 -18.31 -22.37
CA TYR A 84 18.31 -19.02 -23.63
C TYR A 84 18.32 -20.54 -23.45
N GLY A 85 19.13 -21.06 -22.52
CA GLY A 85 19.17 -22.49 -22.21
C GLY A 85 17.89 -23.04 -21.59
N ASN A 86 17.06 -22.20 -20.97
CA ASN A 86 15.82 -22.62 -20.33
C ASN A 86 14.60 -22.45 -21.24
N SER A 87 14.52 -21.31 -21.96
CA SER A 87 13.31 -20.93 -22.71
C SER A 87 13.56 -20.59 -24.19
N GLY A 88 14.80 -20.76 -24.69
CA GLY A 88 15.13 -20.50 -26.09
C GLY A 88 14.77 -19.08 -26.53
N ASN A 89 14.01 -18.96 -27.61
CA ASN A 89 13.56 -17.68 -28.17
C ASN A 89 12.34 -17.07 -27.46
N GLU A 90 11.79 -17.73 -26.44
CA GLU A 90 10.64 -17.23 -25.69
C GLU A 90 11.10 -16.51 -24.43
N ALA A 91 10.93 -15.18 -24.42
CA ALA A 91 11.23 -14.37 -23.24
C ALA A 91 10.19 -14.64 -22.12
N PRO A 92 10.64 -14.90 -20.87
CA PRO A 92 9.76 -15.31 -19.77
C PRO A 92 9.06 -14.09 -19.15
N LYS A 93 7.82 -13.81 -19.58
CA LYS A 93 7.05 -12.63 -19.15
C LYS A 93 6.52 -12.75 -17.71
N TYR A 94 6.49 -13.97 -17.17
CA TYR A 94 6.04 -14.28 -15.83
C TYR A 94 7.07 -15.10 -15.04
N TYR A 95 7.03 -15.00 -13.71
CA TYR A 95 7.99 -15.70 -12.83
C TYR A 95 7.82 -17.22 -12.81
N LEU A 96 6.78 -17.79 -13.42
CA LEU A 96 6.60 -19.24 -13.55
C LEU A 96 7.00 -19.77 -14.93
N ASP A 97 7.36 -18.90 -15.88
CA ASP A 97 7.65 -19.31 -17.27
C ASP A 97 9.00 -20.02 -17.41
N THR A 98 9.86 -19.94 -16.40
CA THR A 98 11.22 -20.50 -16.43
C THR A 98 11.79 -20.70 -15.03
N ASP A 99 12.75 -21.62 -14.88
CA ASP A 99 13.52 -21.81 -13.64
C ASP A 99 14.73 -20.86 -13.51
N ALA A 100 14.91 -19.94 -14.46
CA ALA A 100 16.01 -18.99 -14.41
C ALA A 100 15.90 -18.05 -13.18
N PRO A 101 17.02 -17.55 -12.62
CA PRO A 101 16.98 -16.63 -11.49
C PRO A 101 16.19 -15.34 -11.74
N LEU A 102 15.71 -14.75 -10.65
CA LEU A 102 15.14 -13.41 -10.56
C LEU A 102 16.19 -12.47 -9.96
N TYR A 103 16.30 -11.24 -10.44
CA TYR A 103 17.23 -10.26 -9.89
C TYR A 103 16.57 -8.89 -9.72
N TYR A 104 16.98 -8.13 -8.70
CA TYR A 104 16.43 -6.80 -8.45
C TYR A 104 16.78 -5.83 -9.58
N TYR A 105 15.77 -5.16 -10.13
CA TYR A 105 15.91 -4.30 -11.29
C TYR A 105 15.67 -2.82 -10.94
N SER A 106 16.72 -2.15 -10.46
CA SER A 106 16.62 -0.79 -9.94
C SER A 106 16.24 0.29 -10.95
N PHE A 107 16.38 0.02 -12.26
CA PHE A 107 16.01 1.00 -13.28
C PHE A 107 14.48 1.20 -13.40
N THR A 108 13.67 0.27 -12.87
CA THR A 108 12.20 0.35 -12.89
C THR A 108 11.67 1.64 -12.26
N ASP A 109 12.33 2.14 -11.22
CA ASP A 109 11.92 3.36 -10.51
C ASP A 109 12.18 4.60 -11.38
N ALA A 110 13.37 4.70 -12.00
CA ALA A 110 13.67 5.79 -12.92
C ALA A 110 12.74 5.79 -14.15
N TYR A 111 12.44 4.61 -14.69
CA TYR A 111 11.49 4.45 -15.79
C TYR A 111 10.09 4.95 -15.40
N THR A 112 9.59 4.54 -14.23
CA THR A 112 8.30 4.97 -13.68
C THR A 112 8.28 6.49 -13.44
N ALA A 113 9.33 7.05 -12.85
CA ALA A 113 9.44 8.47 -12.56
C ALA A 113 9.41 9.33 -13.83
N MET A 114 10.15 8.93 -14.87
CA MET A 114 10.19 9.67 -16.13
C MET A 114 8.82 9.68 -16.83
N GLN A 115 8.08 8.58 -16.77
CA GLN A 115 6.70 8.55 -17.27
C GLN A 115 5.77 9.44 -16.44
N TYR A 116 5.86 9.39 -15.11
CA TYR A 116 5.03 10.23 -14.24
C TYR A 116 5.29 11.72 -14.46
N LEU A 117 6.55 12.11 -14.65
CA LEU A 117 6.94 13.50 -14.92
C LEU A 117 6.44 14.00 -16.28
N SER A 118 6.14 13.10 -17.23
CA SER A 118 5.54 13.46 -18.52
C SER A 118 4.05 13.78 -18.45
N LEU A 119 3.39 13.45 -17.35
CA LEU A 119 1.96 13.70 -17.16
C LEU A 119 1.66 15.17 -16.89
N THR A 120 0.46 15.59 -17.28
CA THR A 120 -0.12 16.87 -16.81
C THR A 120 -0.41 16.83 -15.31
N GLU A 121 -0.50 18.00 -14.67
CA GLU A 121 -0.82 18.08 -13.24
C GLU A 121 -2.17 17.45 -12.88
N GLU A 122 -3.15 17.46 -13.80
CA GLU A 122 -4.43 16.80 -13.56
C GLU A 122 -4.30 15.27 -13.61
N GLN A 123 -3.55 14.75 -14.57
CA GLN A 123 -3.26 13.31 -14.66
C GLN A 123 -2.44 12.81 -13.45
N LYS A 124 -1.48 13.61 -12.97
CA LYS A 124 -0.68 13.32 -11.77
C LYS A 124 -1.50 13.15 -10.50
N LYS A 125 -2.70 13.74 -10.42
CA LYS A 125 -3.62 13.53 -9.28
C LYS A 125 -4.24 12.14 -9.24
N ARG A 126 -4.21 11.42 -10.36
CA ARG A 126 -4.80 10.08 -10.51
C ARG A 126 -3.81 8.94 -10.24
N ILE A 127 -2.52 9.23 -10.16
CA ILE A 127 -1.46 8.22 -10.03
C ILE A 127 -0.64 8.51 -8.78
N ASP A 128 -0.39 7.47 -7.99
CA ASP A 128 0.53 7.48 -6.86
C ASP A 128 1.68 6.49 -7.13
N PRO A 129 2.83 6.95 -7.68
CA PRO A 129 3.97 6.08 -7.97
C PRO A 129 4.63 5.55 -6.71
N MET A 130 5.12 4.31 -6.75
CA MET A 130 5.84 3.67 -5.66
C MET A 130 7.26 3.25 -6.08
N ILE A 131 8.22 3.38 -5.16
CA ILE A 131 9.59 2.89 -5.33
C ILE A 131 9.59 1.39 -5.07
N ILE A 132 10.15 0.59 -5.98
CA ILE A 132 10.11 -0.88 -5.89
C ILE A 132 11.42 -1.54 -6.30
N GLY A 133 12.34 -0.83 -6.94
CA GLY A 133 13.59 -1.34 -7.52
C GLY A 133 14.75 -1.60 -6.53
N PHE A 134 14.48 -1.78 -5.24
CA PHE A 134 15.49 -2.01 -4.20
C PHE A 134 15.49 -3.45 -3.70
N ASN A 135 16.61 -3.89 -3.12
CA ASN A 135 16.74 -5.21 -2.50
C ASN A 135 16.44 -5.13 -0.99
N PRO A 136 15.31 -5.66 -0.47
CA PRO A 136 14.98 -5.64 0.96
C PRO A 136 15.93 -6.46 1.86
N ALA A 137 16.82 -7.29 1.31
CA ALA A 137 17.86 -7.97 2.08
C ALA A 137 19.13 -7.13 2.26
N ASP A 138 19.27 -6.03 1.52
CA ASP A 138 20.47 -5.18 1.54
C ASP A 138 20.39 -4.14 2.67
N MET A 139 21.39 -4.10 3.54
CA MET A 139 21.51 -3.07 4.58
C MET A 139 21.58 -1.65 4.03
N TYR A 140 21.92 -1.49 2.73
CA TYR A 140 21.95 -0.21 2.04
C TYR A 140 20.63 0.15 1.35
N ALA A 141 19.58 -0.66 1.51
CA ALA A 141 18.28 -0.43 0.88
C ALA A 141 17.63 0.89 1.29
N ALA A 142 17.69 1.27 2.57
CA ALA A 142 17.15 2.56 3.03
C ALA A 142 17.86 3.73 2.30
N GLU A 143 19.19 3.67 2.18
CA GLU A 143 19.96 4.68 1.43
C GLU A 143 19.68 4.64 -0.08
N HIS A 144 19.34 3.48 -0.63
CA HIS A 144 18.85 3.39 -2.01
C HIS A 144 17.55 4.18 -2.17
N ILE A 145 16.56 3.93 -1.32
CA ILE A 145 15.25 4.59 -1.36
C ILE A 145 15.43 6.11 -1.18
N ASN A 146 16.29 6.53 -0.24
CA ASN A 146 16.68 7.93 -0.05
C ASN A 146 17.20 8.56 -1.36
N ARG A 147 18.16 7.91 -2.02
CA ARG A 147 18.69 8.40 -3.30
C ARG A 147 17.61 8.53 -4.38
N VAL A 148 16.65 7.62 -4.44
CA VAL A 148 15.54 7.70 -5.40
C VAL A 148 14.67 8.93 -5.12
N LEU A 149 14.28 9.16 -3.85
CA LEU A 149 13.51 10.35 -3.47
C LEU A 149 14.25 11.66 -3.78
N GLN A 150 15.53 11.75 -3.45
CA GLN A 150 16.34 12.94 -3.73
C GLN A 150 16.57 13.15 -5.23
N THR A 151 16.56 12.09 -6.04
CA THR A 151 16.74 12.18 -7.49
C THR A 151 15.45 12.61 -8.20
N PHE A 152 14.30 12.18 -7.68
CA PHE A 152 12.98 12.45 -8.26
C PHE A 152 12.03 13.09 -7.23
N PRO A 153 12.36 14.28 -6.70
CA PRO A 153 11.51 14.94 -5.73
C PRO A 153 10.14 15.24 -6.34
N GLY A 154 9.07 15.03 -5.59
CA GLY A 154 7.71 15.24 -6.07
C GLY A 154 7.04 14.00 -6.68
N VAL A 155 7.78 12.93 -6.95
CA VAL A 155 7.27 11.77 -7.71
C VAL A 155 6.63 10.71 -6.80
N PHE A 156 7.41 10.07 -5.93
CA PHE A 156 6.98 8.85 -5.25
C PHE A 156 6.22 9.12 -3.95
N THR A 157 5.14 8.36 -3.72
CA THR A 157 4.30 8.46 -2.52
C THR A 157 4.62 7.34 -1.50
N GLY A 158 5.27 6.26 -1.94
CA GLY A 158 5.54 5.11 -1.08
C GLY A 158 6.51 4.11 -1.69
N ILE A 159 6.58 2.93 -1.08
CA ILE A 159 7.41 1.80 -1.52
C ILE A 159 6.59 0.51 -1.69
N GLY A 160 7.04 -0.36 -2.59
CA GLY A 160 6.49 -1.70 -2.80
C GLY A 160 5.47 -1.82 -3.94
N GLU A 161 4.84 -2.97 -4.16
CA GLU A 161 4.96 -4.23 -3.38
C GLU A 161 6.37 -4.87 -3.46
N PHE A 162 7.11 -4.87 -2.34
CA PHE A 162 8.32 -5.68 -2.22
C PHE A 162 8.04 -6.95 -1.43
N SER A 163 8.78 -8.03 -1.70
CA SER A 163 8.48 -9.35 -1.15
C SER A 163 9.53 -9.80 -0.13
N ILE A 164 9.08 -10.43 0.96
CA ILE A 164 9.95 -11.08 1.96
C ILE A 164 9.95 -12.59 1.71
N HIS A 165 8.91 -13.28 2.18
CA HIS A 165 8.60 -14.65 1.80
C HIS A 165 7.52 -14.66 0.73
N LYS A 166 7.83 -15.12 -0.48
CA LYS A 166 6.89 -15.24 -1.60
C LYS A 166 7.17 -16.51 -2.38
N GLU A 167 6.35 -17.53 -2.16
CA GLU A 167 6.29 -18.84 -2.80
C GLU A 167 7.52 -19.20 -3.68
N PHE A 168 7.33 -19.29 -5.00
CA PHE A 168 8.38 -19.63 -5.96
C PHE A 168 9.39 -18.50 -6.17
N VAL A 169 9.03 -17.26 -5.84
CA VAL A 169 9.87 -16.08 -6.07
C VAL A 169 11.09 -16.11 -5.17
N SER A 170 10.92 -16.34 -3.86
CA SER A 170 12.02 -16.34 -2.89
C SER A 170 13.13 -17.32 -3.25
N ALA A 171 12.79 -18.50 -3.77
CA ALA A 171 13.78 -19.52 -4.16
C ALA A 171 14.58 -19.16 -5.42
N LYS A 172 14.07 -18.22 -6.23
CA LYS A 172 14.68 -17.79 -7.49
C LYS A 172 15.51 -16.52 -7.38
N VAL A 173 15.40 -15.78 -6.27
CA VAL A 173 16.16 -14.55 -6.07
C VAL A 173 17.66 -14.83 -6.15
N ALA A 174 18.35 -14.11 -7.02
CA ALA A 174 19.80 -14.11 -7.11
C ALA A 174 20.39 -13.31 -5.94
N GLY A 175 21.13 -13.99 -5.05
CA GLY A 175 21.75 -13.40 -3.88
C GLY A 175 21.04 -13.77 -2.58
N GLU A 176 21.18 -12.92 -1.56
CA GLU A 176 20.50 -13.12 -0.27
C GLU A 176 18.99 -12.92 -0.43
N VAL A 177 18.21 -13.85 0.13
CA VAL A 177 16.76 -13.79 0.17
C VAL A 177 16.34 -12.94 1.37
N ALA A 178 15.38 -12.05 1.16
CA ALA A 178 14.83 -11.22 2.22
C ALA A 178 14.23 -12.06 3.36
N SER A 179 14.33 -11.52 4.58
CA SER A 179 13.93 -12.23 5.80
C SER A 179 13.33 -11.24 6.79
N LEU A 180 12.30 -11.69 7.52
CA LEU A 180 11.68 -10.94 8.62
C LEU A 180 12.62 -10.72 9.81
N LEU A 181 13.74 -11.44 9.85
CA LEU A 181 14.75 -11.36 10.89
C LEU A 181 15.96 -10.51 10.49
N ASN A 182 16.04 -10.07 9.23
CA ASN A 182 17.17 -9.29 8.75
C ASN A 182 16.97 -7.79 9.11
N PRO A 183 17.94 -7.14 9.78
CA PRO A 183 17.82 -5.73 10.18
C PRO A 183 17.78 -4.73 9.00
N ALA A 184 18.04 -5.16 7.77
CA ALA A 184 17.80 -4.36 6.57
C ALA A 184 16.33 -3.92 6.50
N LEU A 185 15.40 -4.83 6.84
CA LEU A 185 13.98 -4.54 6.85
C LEU A 185 13.61 -3.51 7.93
N ASP A 186 14.24 -3.59 9.10
CA ASP A 186 14.08 -2.59 10.15
C ASP A 186 14.57 -1.20 9.71
N SER A 187 15.67 -1.15 8.95
CA SER A 187 16.21 0.09 8.41
C SER A 187 15.28 0.72 7.36
N ILE A 188 14.66 -0.11 6.51
CA ILE A 188 13.66 0.35 5.52
C ILE A 188 12.44 0.93 6.22
N PHE A 189 11.85 0.23 7.19
CA PHE A 189 10.65 0.73 7.87
C PHE A 189 10.92 1.96 8.75
N SER A 190 12.10 2.04 9.38
CA SER A 190 12.53 3.25 10.08
C SER A 190 12.59 4.45 9.12
N PHE A 191 13.10 4.25 7.91
CA PHE A 191 13.14 5.29 6.89
C PHE A 191 11.74 5.64 6.36
N CYS A 192 10.84 4.67 6.20
CA CYS A 192 9.44 4.94 5.88
C CYS A 192 8.74 5.78 6.97
N ALA A 193 9.01 5.50 8.25
CA ALA A 193 8.48 6.28 9.36
C ALA A 193 8.99 7.73 9.34
N GLU A 194 10.29 7.92 9.07
CA GLU A 194 10.93 9.24 8.96
C GLU A 194 10.36 10.08 7.80
N THR A 195 10.29 9.47 6.61
CA THR A 195 9.87 10.14 5.37
C THR A 195 8.36 10.27 5.23
N GLY A 196 7.61 9.40 5.91
CA GLY A 196 6.17 9.25 5.73
C GLY A 196 5.76 8.43 4.50
N LEU A 197 6.70 7.72 3.85
CA LEU A 197 6.37 6.78 2.77
C LEU A 197 5.37 5.72 3.27
N VAL A 198 4.28 5.50 2.53
CA VAL A 198 3.44 4.31 2.73
C VAL A 198 4.15 3.10 2.14
N SER A 199 4.14 1.97 2.84
CA SER A 199 4.83 0.75 2.43
C SER A 199 3.85 -0.38 2.15
N ILE A 200 4.00 -1.03 1.01
CA ILE A 200 3.27 -2.25 0.64
C ILE A 200 4.29 -3.40 0.64
N LEU A 201 4.06 -4.41 1.47
CA LEU A 201 4.88 -5.62 1.47
C LEU A 201 4.06 -6.86 1.23
N HIS A 202 4.64 -7.79 0.48
CA HIS A 202 4.18 -9.17 0.43
C HIS A 202 5.00 -10.02 1.38
N ASN A 203 4.29 -10.73 2.24
CA ASN A 203 4.86 -11.82 3.00
C ASN A 203 3.82 -12.93 3.13
N ASP A 204 4.17 -14.13 2.69
CA ASP A 204 3.32 -15.30 2.80
C ASP A 204 2.90 -15.57 4.25
N ILE A 205 1.64 -15.97 4.44
CA ILE A 205 1.07 -16.33 5.74
C ILE A 205 1.72 -17.59 6.34
N ASP A 206 2.21 -18.49 5.48
CA ASP A 206 2.95 -19.70 5.84
C ASP A 206 3.83 -20.14 4.66
N LYS A 207 4.72 -21.10 4.89
CA LYS A 207 5.56 -21.70 3.85
C LYS A 207 4.74 -22.49 2.80
N PRO A 208 5.19 -22.57 1.54
CA PRO A 208 4.54 -23.41 0.54
C PRO A 208 4.60 -24.89 0.94
N PHE A 209 3.49 -25.61 0.72
CA PHE A 209 3.34 -27.04 1.01
C PHE A 209 3.79 -27.47 2.45
N PRO A 210 3.24 -26.84 3.52
CA PRO A 210 3.67 -27.16 4.87
C PRO A 210 3.21 -28.58 5.26
N LYS A 211 4.12 -29.40 5.80
CA LYS A 211 3.74 -30.70 6.42
C LYS A 211 2.86 -30.51 7.66
N SER A 212 3.08 -29.41 8.38
CA SER A 212 2.26 -28.95 9.49
C SER A 212 2.23 -27.42 9.48
N TYR A 213 1.06 -26.87 9.75
CA TYR A 213 0.86 -25.42 9.83
C TYR A 213 1.60 -24.85 11.05
N THR A 214 2.27 -23.72 10.84
CA THR A 214 2.96 -22.98 11.90
C THR A 214 2.67 -21.49 11.76
N LEU A 215 2.47 -20.78 12.87
CA LEU A 215 2.30 -19.32 12.86
C LEU A 215 3.64 -18.57 12.82
N SER A 216 4.75 -19.20 12.42
CA SER A 216 6.09 -18.59 12.52
C SER A 216 6.21 -17.34 11.65
N TYR A 217 5.80 -17.40 10.38
CA TYR A 217 5.85 -16.23 9.48
C TYR A 217 4.97 -15.10 10.01
N VAL A 218 3.76 -15.42 10.50
CA VAL A 218 2.86 -14.42 11.12
C VAL A 218 3.46 -13.82 12.39
N THR A 219 4.07 -14.65 13.24
CA THR A 219 4.69 -14.20 14.49
C THR A 219 5.85 -13.26 14.21
N ASP A 220 6.76 -13.64 13.30
CA ASP A 220 7.90 -12.82 12.94
C ASP A 220 7.47 -11.53 12.24
N LEU A 221 6.46 -11.61 11.36
CA LEU A 221 5.90 -10.46 10.66
C LEU A 221 5.27 -9.46 11.64
N THR A 222 4.43 -9.94 12.56
CA THR A 222 3.83 -9.07 13.58
C THR A 222 4.89 -8.49 14.53
N ASN A 223 5.97 -9.23 14.82
CA ASN A 223 7.11 -8.69 15.57
C ASN A 223 7.84 -7.57 14.82
N VAL A 224 8.00 -7.67 13.49
CA VAL A 224 8.53 -6.57 12.68
C VAL A 224 7.60 -5.36 12.79
N PHE A 225 6.29 -5.55 12.56
CA PHE A 225 5.32 -4.45 12.60
C PHE A 225 5.33 -3.70 13.94
N ARG A 226 5.42 -4.43 15.07
CA ARG A 226 5.48 -3.82 16.41
C ARG A 226 6.74 -3.00 16.67
N ARG A 227 7.85 -3.27 15.97
CA ARG A 227 9.08 -2.47 16.08
C ARG A 227 9.00 -1.14 15.33
N HIS A 228 8.03 -0.99 14.42
CA HIS A 228 7.88 0.20 13.55
C HIS A 228 6.47 0.81 13.64
N PRO A 229 6.01 1.25 14.83
CA PRO A 229 4.66 1.77 15.03
C PRO A 229 4.37 3.06 14.24
N ASP A 230 5.42 3.80 13.86
CA ASP A 230 5.30 5.08 13.14
C ASP A 230 5.30 4.92 11.62
N ALA A 231 5.60 3.72 11.10
CA ALA A 231 5.55 3.43 9.67
C ALA A 231 4.11 3.16 9.23
N SER A 232 3.72 3.62 8.03
CA SER A 232 2.43 3.23 7.43
C SER A 232 2.62 1.96 6.61
N ILE A 233 2.02 0.85 7.05
CA ILE A 233 2.26 -0.47 6.47
C ILE A 233 0.96 -1.04 5.88
N ILE A 234 1.05 -1.60 4.68
CA ILE A 234 0.01 -2.39 4.01
C ILE A 234 0.58 -3.79 3.76
N TRP A 235 -0.04 -4.81 4.34
CA TRP A 235 0.30 -6.20 4.05
C TRP A 235 -0.55 -6.71 2.89
N ALA A 236 0.14 -7.01 1.78
CA ALA A 236 -0.47 -7.38 0.52
C ALA A 236 -1.12 -8.76 0.57
N HIS A 237 -2.25 -8.86 -0.13
CA HIS A 237 -2.98 -10.12 -0.38
C HIS A 237 -3.32 -10.90 0.89
N ILE A 238 -3.34 -10.24 2.05
CA ILE A 238 -3.43 -10.86 3.38
C ILE A 238 -2.46 -12.05 3.58
N GLY A 239 -1.34 -12.07 2.86
CA GLY A 239 -0.33 -13.14 2.88
C GLY A 239 -0.72 -14.42 2.12
N VAL A 240 -1.73 -14.39 1.26
CA VAL A 240 -2.10 -15.52 0.40
C VAL A 240 -1.24 -15.53 -0.86
N GLY A 241 -0.90 -16.72 -1.33
CA GLY A 241 -0.16 -16.99 -2.57
C GLY A 241 -0.95 -17.91 -3.51
N ARG A 242 -0.38 -18.24 -4.69
CA ARG A 242 -0.97 -19.24 -5.58
C ARG A 242 -1.00 -20.62 -4.94
N ILE A 243 0.08 -20.98 -4.24
CA ILE A 243 0.23 -22.25 -3.52
C ILE A 243 0.26 -22.10 -2.00
N VAL A 244 0.35 -20.86 -1.52
CA VAL A 244 0.22 -20.54 -0.10
C VAL A 244 -1.26 -20.27 0.20
N ASN A 245 -1.91 -21.29 0.76
CA ASN A 245 -3.34 -21.25 1.07
C ASN A 245 -3.62 -20.44 2.36
N PRO A 246 -4.83 -19.86 2.49
CA PRO A 246 -5.32 -19.36 3.77
C PRO A 246 -5.15 -20.36 4.91
N LEU A 247 -4.76 -19.86 6.09
CA LEU A 247 -4.85 -20.63 7.33
C LEU A 247 -6.32 -20.98 7.63
N LYS A 248 -6.56 -22.10 8.31
CA LYS A 248 -7.92 -22.49 8.74
C LYS A 248 -8.62 -21.37 9.53
N ASP A 249 -7.88 -20.70 10.40
CA ASP A 249 -8.37 -19.61 11.26
C ASP A 249 -7.87 -18.24 10.80
N MET A 250 -7.67 -18.05 9.48
CA MET A 250 -7.14 -16.80 8.93
C MET A 250 -7.93 -15.55 9.35
N ALA A 251 -9.27 -15.64 9.35
CA ALA A 251 -10.11 -14.53 9.81
C ALA A 251 -9.85 -14.13 11.27
N LYS A 252 -9.49 -15.10 12.13
CA LYS A 252 -9.07 -14.82 13.51
C LYS A 252 -7.70 -14.16 13.55
N VAL A 253 -6.73 -14.62 12.76
CA VAL A 253 -5.39 -14.00 12.71
C VAL A 253 -5.50 -12.53 12.33
N ILE A 254 -6.25 -12.21 11.27
CA ILE A 254 -6.44 -10.81 10.85
C ILE A 254 -7.23 -10.02 11.90
N ARG A 255 -8.27 -10.61 12.51
CA ARG A 255 -9.01 -9.97 13.61
C ARG A 255 -8.10 -9.62 14.79
N ASP A 256 -7.25 -10.54 15.22
CA ASP A 256 -6.33 -10.32 16.33
C ASP A 256 -5.36 -9.16 16.00
N MET A 257 -4.90 -9.03 14.76
CA MET A 257 -4.09 -7.87 14.31
C MET A 257 -4.90 -6.57 14.22
N CYS A 258 -6.20 -6.66 13.92
CA CYS A 258 -7.09 -5.51 13.93
C CYS A 258 -7.38 -4.99 15.34
N GLU A 259 -7.50 -5.90 16.31
CA GLU A 259 -7.78 -5.60 17.73
C GLU A 259 -6.54 -5.17 18.52
N ASP A 260 -5.34 -5.55 18.09
CA ASP A 260 -4.09 -5.16 18.71
C ASP A 260 -3.78 -3.66 18.46
N PRO A 261 -3.83 -2.79 19.48
CA PRO A 261 -3.56 -1.36 19.30
C PRO A 261 -2.10 -1.09 18.91
N THR A 262 -1.17 -2.01 19.17
CA THR A 262 0.23 -1.89 18.74
C THR A 262 0.40 -2.12 17.24
N LEU A 263 -0.65 -2.53 16.53
CA LEU A 263 -0.68 -2.78 15.10
C LEU A 263 -1.67 -1.86 14.37
N SER A 264 -2.13 -0.76 14.99
CA SER A 264 -3.11 0.16 14.37
C SER A 264 -2.62 0.83 13.08
N HIS A 265 -1.30 0.87 12.88
CA HIS A 265 -0.63 1.39 11.69
C HIS A 265 -0.58 0.41 10.51
N VAL A 266 -0.98 -0.85 10.74
CA VAL A 266 -1.00 -1.92 9.72
C VAL A 266 -2.37 -2.02 9.06
N ASN A 267 -2.40 -1.96 7.74
CA ASN A 267 -3.58 -2.15 6.90
C ASN A 267 -3.37 -3.38 6.01
N PHE A 268 -4.43 -3.84 5.36
CA PHE A 268 -4.41 -5.03 4.51
C PHE A 268 -5.07 -4.69 3.18
N ASP A 269 -4.45 -4.99 2.06
CA ASP A 269 -5.20 -5.07 0.82
C ASP A 269 -5.69 -6.50 0.58
N ILE A 270 -6.85 -6.60 -0.06
CA ILE A 270 -7.42 -7.87 -0.53
C ILE A 270 -7.22 -7.97 -2.05
N SER A 271 -6.09 -7.48 -2.55
CA SER A 271 -5.84 -7.50 -3.98
C SER A 271 -5.64 -8.93 -4.50
N TRP A 272 -5.63 -9.08 -5.83
CA TRP A 272 -5.46 -10.35 -6.54
C TRP A 272 -6.69 -11.28 -6.62
N ASP A 273 -6.85 -11.93 -7.78
CA ASP A 273 -7.91 -12.91 -8.05
C ASP A 273 -7.74 -14.21 -7.24
N GLU A 274 -6.51 -14.58 -6.88
CA GLU A 274 -6.25 -15.73 -6.01
C GLU A 274 -6.80 -15.51 -4.59
N VAL A 275 -6.76 -14.28 -4.06
CA VAL A 275 -7.41 -13.96 -2.77
C VAL A 275 -8.93 -14.04 -2.92
N ALA A 276 -9.46 -13.45 -3.99
CA ALA A 276 -10.90 -13.46 -4.28
C ALA A 276 -11.46 -14.88 -4.35
N LYS A 277 -10.75 -15.81 -4.99
CA LYS A 277 -11.09 -17.24 -5.06
C LYS A 277 -11.33 -17.87 -3.69
N TYR A 278 -10.57 -17.49 -2.66
CA TYR A 278 -10.77 -18.03 -1.30
C TYR A 278 -11.91 -17.32 -0.56
N ILE A 279 -12.01 -15.99 -0.69
CA ILE A 279 -13.09 -15.21 -0.08
C ILE A 279 -14.45 -15.70 -0.62
N LEU A 280 -14.55 -15.86 -1.94
CA LEU A 280 -15.78 -16.20 -2.65
C LEU A 280 -16.08 -17.71 -2.73
N LYS A 281 -15.25 -18.56 -2.10
CA LYS A 281 -15.35 -20.01 -2.21
C LYS A 281 -16.71 -20.56 -1.77
N ASN A 282 -17.32 -19.99 -0.73
CA ASN A 282 -18.65 -20.34 -0.24
C ASN A 282 -19.22 -19.20 0.64
N ASP A 283 -20.49 -19.33 1.04
CA ASP A 283 -21.17 -18.35 1.88
C ASP A 283 -20.48 -18.11 3.22
N THR A 284 -19.86 -19.14 3.82
CA THR A 284 -19.15 -19.01 5.10
C THR A 284 -17.92 -18.13 4.97
N SER A 285 -17.02 -18.41 4.01
CA SER A 285 -15.81 -17.59 3.79
C SER A 285 -16.17 -16.15 3.42
N LEU A 286 -17.19 -15.98 2.60
CA LEU A 286 -17.69 -14.69 2.16
C LEU A 286 -18.26 -13.90 3.34
N GLN A 287 -19.10 -14.52 4.18
CA GLN A 287 -19.69 -13.86 5.35
C GLN A 287 -18.65 -13.51 6.42
N LEU A 288 -17.67 -14.39 6.68
CA LEU A 288 -16.59 -14.10 7.63
C LEU A 288 -15.76 -12.90 7.17
N THR A 289 -15.44 -12.83 5.88
CA THR A 289 -14.70 -11.70 5.30
C THR A 289 -15.50 -10.41 5.37
N ALA A 290 -16.79 -10.45 5.00
CA ALA A 290 -17.67 -9.29 5.08
C ALA A 290 -17.82 -8.78 6.52
N ASN A 291 -17.98 -9.69 7.50
CA ASN A 291 -18.05 -9.31 8.91
C ASN A 291 -16.75 -8.64 9.37
N LEU A 292 -15.59 -9.21 9.02
CA LEU A 292 -14.30 -8.64 9.40
C LEU A 292 -14.11 -7.22 8.84
N ILE A 293 -14.44 -7.01 7.57
CA ILE A 293 -14.35 -5.68 6.94
C ILE A 293 -15.37 -4.71 7.55
N ASN A 294 -16.58 -5.17 7.89
CA ASN A 294 -17.58 -4.34 8.55
C ASN A 294 -17.19 -3.97 10.00
N ASP A 295 -16.56 -4.89 10.72
CA ASP A 295 -16.12 -4.68 12.11
C ASP A 295 -14.91 -3.72 12.18
N TYR A 296 -14.02 -3.75 11.18
CA TYR A 296 -12.82 -2.89 11.11
C TYR A 296 -12.71 -2.18 9.75
N PRO A 297 -13.65 -1.26 9.45
CA PRO A 297 -13.80 -0.72 8.10
C PRO A 297 -12.63 0.17 7.67
N ASP A 298 -11.82 0.65 8.61
CA ASP A 298 -10.63 1.47 8.35
C ASP A 298 -9.37 0.67 8.00
N ARG A 299 -9.41 -0.68 8.03
CA ARG A 299 -8.20 -1.52 7.95
C ARG A 299 -7.95 -2.16 6.59
N PHE A 300 -8.92 -2.14 5.68
CA PHE A 300 -8.87 -2.88 4.42
C PHE A 300 -8.85 -1.97 3.19
N LEU A 301 -8.13 -2.38 2.14
CA LEU A 301 -8.08 -1.72 0.84
C LEU A 301 -8.44 -2.69 -0.27
N TYR A 302 -9.07 -2.17 -1.32
CA TYR A 302 -9.09 -2.85 -2.61
C TYR A 302 -7.78 -2.57 -3.38
N GLY A 303 -7.27 -3.60 -4.05
CA GLY A 303 -6.34 -3.45 -5.16
C GLY A 303 -6.62 -4.55 -6.20
N SER A 304 -6.10 -4.43 -7.42
CA SER A 304 -6.29 -5.47 -8.44
C SER A 304 -5.21 -6.54 -8.44
N ASP A 305 -3.96 -6.17 -8.18
CA ASP A 305 -2.76 -6.98 -8.46
C ASP A 305 -2.67 -7.46 -9.92
N ASN A 306 -3.32 -6.74 -10.83
CA ASN A 306 -3.21 -7.03 -12.24
C ASN A 306 -1.83 -6.64 -12.76
N VAL A 307 -1.30 -7.43 -13.69
CA VAL A 307 -0.02 -7.20 -14.34
C VAL A 307 -0.22 -6.87 -15.81
N ALA A 308 0.21 -5.69 -16.24
CA ALA A 308 0.22 -5.22 -17.62
C ALA A 308 -1.11 -5.50 -18.36
N SER A 309 -2.21 -4.94 -17.86
CA SER A 309 -3.55 -5.23 -18.38
C SER A 309 -3.68 -4.83 -19.86
N PRO A 310 -4.21 -5.71 -20.73
CA PRO A 310 -4.36 -5.42 -22.15
C PRO A 310 -5.59 -4.54 -22.46
N ASP A 311 -6.58 -4.53 -21.58
CA ASP A 311 -7.83 -3.78 -21.74
C ASP A 311 -8.47 -3.45 -20.38
N GLN A 312 -9.42 -2.51 -20.39
CA GLN A 312 -10.11 -2.06 -19.17
C GLN A 312 -10.92 -3.19 -18.52
N LYS A 313 -11.43 -4.15 -19.30
CA LYS A 313 -12.16 -5.30 -18.78
C LYS A 313 -11.27 -6.16 -17.88
N THR A 314 -10.03 -6.39 -18.30
CA THR A 314 -9.01 -7.11 -17.53
C THR A 314 -8.59 -6.29 -16.33
N PHE A 315 -8.34 -4.99 -16.51
CA PHE A 315 -8.01 -4.06 -15.42
C PHE A 315 -9.04 -4.10 -14.28
N LEU A 316 -10.34 -4.15 -14.61
CA LEU A 316 -11.45 -4.18 -13.65
C LEU A 316 -11.90 -5.61 -13.27
N SER A 317 -11.24 -6.65 -13.76
CA SER A 317 -11.71 -8.04 -13.59
C SER A 317 -11.83 -8.44 -12.12
N VAL A 318 -10.83 -8.11 -11.30
CA VAL A 318 -10.80 -8.40 -9.86
C VAL A 318 -11.86 -7.59 -9.11
N TYR A 319 -12.00 -6.30 -9.41
CA TYR A 319 -13.06 -5.46 -8.85
C TYR A 319 -14.45 -6.06 -9.10
N ASN A 320 -14.72 -6.49 -10.34
CA ASN A 320 -15.99 -7.09 -10.73
C ASN A 320 -16.19 -8.47 -10.09
N LEU A 321 -15.11 -9.24 -9.93
CA LEU A 321 -15.14 -10.54 -9.26
C LEU A 321 -15.60 -10.39 -7.80
N TYR A 322 -15.19 -9.33 -7.11
CA TYR A 322 -15.58 -9.04 -5.73
C TYR A 322 -17.03 -8.56 -5.55
N GLN A 323 -17.87 -8.49 -6.58
CA GLN A 323 -19.26 -8.03 -6.46
C GLN A 323 -20.05 -8.70 -5.31
N PRO A 324 -19.99 -10.04 -5.10
CA PRO A 324 -20.70 -10.67 -3.98
C PRO A 324 -20.22 -10.20 -2.59
N LEU A 325 -18.96 -9.77 -2.47
CA LEU A 325 -18.43 -9.15 -1.25
C LEU A 325 -18.98 -7.73 -1.10
N TRP A 326 -18.95 -6.92 -2.15
CA TRP A 326 -19.48 -5.55 -2.15
C TRP A 326 -20.94 -5.47 -1.73
N ASP A 327 -21.74 -6.46 -2.10
CA ASP A 327 -23.17 -6.54 -1.75
C ASP A 327 -23.42 -6.87 -0.27
N LYS A 328 -22.44 -7.46 0.42
CA LYS A 328 -22.52 -7.81 1.85
C LYS A 328 -21.92 -6.76 2.79
N LEU A 329 -21.17 -5.79 2.26
CA LEU A 329 -20.60 -4.73 3.06
C LEU A 329 -21.64 -3.67 3.42
N THR A 330 -21.51 -3.12 4.62
CA THR A 330 -22.23 -1.91 5.01
C THR A 330 -21.83 -0.75 4.09
N PRO A 331 -22.68 0.28 3.91
CA PRO A 331 -22.33 1.44 3.09
C PRO A 331 -21.01 2.11 3.51
N GLU A 332 -20.73 2.19 4.81
CA GLU A 332 -19.49 2.73 5.35
C GLU A 332 -18.27 1.88 4.95
N ALA A 333 -18.30 0.58 5.29
CA ALA A 333 -17.18 -0.30 5.03
C ALA A 333 -16.88 -0.41 3.53
N ARG A 334 -17.93 -0.45 2.70
CA ARG A 334 -17.82 -0.47 1.24
C ARG A 334 -17.15 0.80 0.69
N GLU A 335 -17.50 1.98 1.21
CA GLU A 335 -16.87 3.24 0.79
C GLU A 335 -15.40 3.29 1.23
N LYS A 336 -15.10 2.88 2.47
CA LYS A 336 -13.74 2.88 3.02
C LYS A 336 -12.82 1.91 2.28
N ILE A 337 -13.23 0.66 2.06
CA ILE A 337 -12.38 -0.30 1.34
C ILE A 337 -12.16 0.07 -0.13
N LYS A 338 -13.19 0.59 -0.80
CA LYS A 338 -13.10 0.92 -2.23
C LYS A 338 -12.34 2.22 -2.51
N LYS A 339 -12.37 3.19 -1.57
CA LYS A 339 -11.84 4.55 -1.81
C LYS A 339 -11.26 5.21 -0.56
N GLY A 340 -12.00 5.20 0.55
CA GLY A 340 -11.69 6.02 1.73
C GLY A 340 -10.35 5.71 2.38
N ASN A 341 -9.99 4.43 2.52
CA ASN A 341 -8.73 4.01 3.13
C ASN A 341 -7.53 4.27 2.23
N TYR A 342 -7.68 4.08 0.92
CA TYR A 342 -6.69 4.56 -0.04
C TYR A 342 -6.47 6.05 0.17
N ARG A 343 -7.53 6.87 0.08
CA ARG A 343 -7.42 8.33 0.22
C ARG A 343 -6.68 8.72 1.49
N ARG A 344 -7.10 8.17 2.63
CA ARG A 344 -6.50 8.42 3.93
C ARG A 344 -5.01 8.12 3.96
N LEU A 345 -4.59 6.96 3.47
CA LEU A 345 -3.20 6.52 3.55
C LEU A 345 -2.30 7.28 2.57
N PHE A 346 -2.69 7.34 1.29
CA PHE A 346 -1.86 7.91 0.24
C PHE A 346 -1.84 9.44 0.26
N ASP A 347 -2.91 10.14 0.67
CA ASP A 347 -2.87 11.59 0.85
C ASP A 347 -1.95 11.99 2.00
N ASN A 348 -2.02 11.25 3.12
CA ASN A 348 -1.15 11.48 4.26
C ASN A 348 0.32 11.21 3.90
N ALA A 349 0.60 10.12 3.20
CA ALA A 349 1.95 9.80 2.74
C ALA A 349 2.48 10.87 1.79
N LYS A 350 1.68 11.27 0.79
CA LYS A 350 2.06 12.33 -0.16
C LYS A 350 2.36 13.64 0.56
N ALA A 351 1.57 14.04 1.54
CA ALA A 351 1.84 15.25 2.31
C ALA A 351 3.18 15.17 3.06
N LYS A 352 3.41 14.07 3.81
CA LYS A 352 4.61 13.87 4.62
C LYS A 352 5.88 13.75 3.78
N VAL A 353 5.86 12.98 2.70
CA VAL A 353 7.03 12.80 1.83
C VAL A 353 7.43 14.13 1.19
N ARG A 354 6.45 14.95 0.76
CA ARG A 354 6.73 16.28 0.18
C ARG A 354 7.26 17.26 1.22
N GLU A 355 6.88 17.12 2.48
CA GLU A 355 7.47 17.88 3.59
C GLU A 355 8.92 17.45 3.83
N TRP A 356 9.17 16.14 3.90
CA TRP A 356 10.51 15.58 4.09
C TRP A 356 11.46 15.98 2.95
N GLU A 357 11.03 15.93 1.68
CA GLU A 357 11.84 16.35 0.53
C GLU A 357 12.23 17.83 0.60
N LYS A 358 11.33 18.70 1.07
CA LYS A 358 11.63 20.14 1.24
C LYS A 358 12.62 20.38 2.37
N ALA A 359 12.56 19.58 3.42
CA ALA A 359 13.48 19.67 4.56
C ALA A 359 14.86 19.09 4.26
N ASN A 360 14.97 18.20 3.25
CA ASN A 360 16.19 17.48 2.90
C ASN A 360 16.61 17.69 1.43
N PRO A 361 16.86 18.94 1.00
CA PRO A 361 17.35 19.21 -0.35
C PRO A 361 18.77 18.62 -0.54
N LYS A 362 19.05 18.17 -1.76
CA LYS A 362 20.34 17.59 -2.14
C LYS A 362 21.45 18.64 -2.27
#